data_AF-A0A9P6I838-F1
#
_entry.id   AF-A0A9P6I838-F1
#
_cell.length_a   1.000
_cell.length_b   1.000
_cell.length_c   1.000
_cell.angle_alpha   90.00
_cell.angle_beta   90.00
_cell.angle_gamma   90.00
#
_symmetry.space_group_name_H-M   'P 1'
#
loop_
_entity.id
_entity.type
_entity.pdbx_description
1 polymer ?
#
loop_
_entity_poly.entity_id
_entity_poly.type
_entity_poly.pdbx_seq_one_letter_code
_entity_poly.pdbx_strand_id
1 'polypeptide(L)'
;MIPRQCAVCSSRSRLQRCAGCQVVYYCGRDHQTSCWATHKRACTKVKKSRENYLKEEAKIRNAEEFGWGWTWESAQGHFWGIVETRDYMRARYNYCDIMLEVDTVDAVEKSVEHHFEMLKLCRSDNMGIRDVTPHLLLRLGRDQDTYDFTKWWATTGSESDYDWGDVSLPHLHLKGENVLEAVDVKQFSSLSHSVATALLKIRLFMDLRDVRNADHALGVALPREIVDMIKNRVPRTDVVAARRDLLKDTAGTVPLMRDLQKQIRKLVVSVAEHNKYMWTHILNPASFGQAMNSPYSMGSHEEALLVLNYCYPAWAETPGSVEVVKRAGRRT
;
A
#
# COMPACT_ATOMS: atom_id res chain seq x y z
N MET A 1 -6.97 -9.21 -2.00
CA MET A 1 -7.81 -8.00 -2.12
C MET A 1 -9.13 -8.23 -1.41
N ILE A 2 -9.52 -7.32 -0.52
CA ILE A 2 -10.84 -7.32 0.12
C ILE A 2 -11.90 -7.07 -0.97
N PRO A 3 -12.90 -7.94 -1.13
CA PRO A 3 -13.95 -7.74 -2.15
C PRO A 3 -14.93 -6.64 -1.73
N ARG A 4 -15.51 -5.94 -2.71
CA ARG A 4 -16.71 -5.13 -2.48
C ARG A 4 -17.86 -6.06 -2.08
N GLN A 5 -18.39 -5.85 -0.88
CA GLN A 5 -19.44 -6.71 -0.32
C GLN A 5 -20.33 -5.94 0.66
N CYS A 6 -21.53 -6.45 0.90
CA CYS A 6 -22.44 -5.89 1.89
C CYS A 6 -21.86 -6.02 3.31
N ALA A 7 -21.86 -4.92 4.06
CA ALA A 7 -21.34 -4.89 5.43
C ALA A 7 -22.14 -5.73 6.46
N VAL A 8 -23.29 -6.28 6.06
CA VAL A 8 -24.15 -7.10 6.93
C VAL A 8 -24.12 -8.57 6.55
N CYS A 9 -24.32 -8.90 5.27
CA CYS A 9 -24.45 -10.29 4.81
C CYS A 9 -23.31 -10.77 3.90
N SER A 10 -22.31 -9.93 3.63
CA SER A 10 -21.17 -10.23 2.75
C SER A 10 -21.54 -10.61 1.30
N SER A 11 -22.80 -10.43 0.88
CA SER A 11 -23.19 -10.58 -0.52
C SER A 11 -22.41 -9.61 -1.40
N ARG A 12 -22.07 -10.04 -2.62
CA ARG A 12 -21.34 -9.24 -3.63
C ARG A 12 -22.24 -8.75 -4.76
N SER A 13 -23.55 -9.02 -4.69
CA SER A 13 -24.51 -8.66 -5.71
C SER A 13 -25.41 -7.51 -5.28
N ARG A 14 -25.84 -6.70 -6.26
CA ARG A 14 -26.79 -5.57 -6.08
C ARG A 14 -26.38 -4.62 -4.95
N LEU A 15 -25.11 -4.25 -4.94
CA LEU A 15 -24.54 -3.39 -3.91
C LEU A 15 -24.90 -1.92 -4.16
N GLN A 16 -25.37 -1.27 -3.11
CA GLN A 16 -25.60 0.16 -3.01
C GLN A 16 -24.59 0.76 -2.04
N ARG A 17 -23.93 1.83 -2.48
CA ARG A 17 -22.93 2.54 -1.69
C ARG A 17 -23.63 3.50 -0.72
N CYS A 18 -23.14 3.58 0.51
CA CYS A 18 -23.60 4.58 1.47
C CYS A 18 -23.38 5.99 0.90
N ALA A 19 -24.45 6.78 0.77
CA ALA A 19 -24.37 8.14 0.22
C ALA A 19 -23.55 9.11 1.10
N GLY A 20 -23.44 8.82 2.41
CA GLY A 20 -22.69 9.63 3.36
C GLY A 20 -21.17 9.47 3.19
N CYS A 21 -20.64 8.31 3.57
CA CYS A 21 -19.19 8.06 3.53
C CYS A 21 -18.66 7.62 2.17
N GLN A 22 -19.53 7.09 1.30
CA GLN A 22 -19.16 6.60 -0.03
C GLN A 22 -18.09 5.48 -0.07
N VAL A 23 -17.88 4.76 1.04
CA VAL A 23 -16.88 3.67 1.12
C VAL A 23 -17.45 2.36 1.67
N VAL A 24 -18.69 2.37 2.17
CA VAL A 24 -19.39 1.16 2.67
C VAL A 24 -20.54 0.77 1.74
N TYR A 25 -20.77 -0.53 1.60
CA TYR A 25 -21.79 -1.09 0.72
C TYR A 25 -22.85 -1.90 1.48
N TYR A 26 -24.07 -1.87 0.94
CA TYR A 26 -25.23 -2.62 1.43
C TYR A 26 -26.01 -3.23 0.26
N CYS A 27 -26.73 -4.33 0.47
CA CYS A 27 -27.64 -4.85 -0.56
C CYS A 27 -28.88 -3.95 -0.79
N GLY A 28 -29.17 -3.08 0.17
CA GLY A 28 -30.33 -2.20 0.14
C GLY A 28 -30.49 -1.46 1.47
N ARG A 29 -31.58 -0.70 1.58
CA ARG A 29 -31.87 0.17 2.72
C ARG A 29 -32.02 -0.61 4.03
N ASP A 30 -32.56 -1.83 4.00
CA ASP A 30 -32.78 -2.63 5.21
C ASP A 30 -31.46 -2.99 5.91
N HIS A 31 -30.46 -3.44 5.14
CA HIS A 31 -29.11 -3.73 5.66
C HIS A 31 -28.37 -2.45 6.07
N GLN A 32 -28.62 -1.33 5.40
CA GLN A 32 -28.06 -0.05 5.85
C GLN A 32 -28.64 0.37 7.21
N THR A 33 -29.96 0.25 7.38
CA THR A 33 -30.65 0.59 8.63
C THR A 33 -30.22 -0.33 9.77
N SER A 34 -30.11 -1.64 9.52
CA SER A 34 -29.69 -2.60 10.55
C SER A 34 -28.23 -2.40 11.00
N CYS A 35 -27.36 -2.01 10.08
CA CYS A 35 -25.95 -1.69 10.37
C CYS A 35 -25.76 -0.27 10.95
N TRP A 36 -26.78 0.58 10.94
CA TRP A 36 -26.62 2.01 11.23
C TRP A 36 -26.01 2.29 12.60
N ALA A 37 -26.37 1.51 13.62
CA ALA A 37 -25.85 1.69 14.98
C ALA A 37 -24.32 1.58 15.05
N THR A 38 -23.71 0.66 14.32
CA THR A 38 -22.25 0.47 14.28
C THR A 38 -21.59 1.37 13.23
N HIS A 39 -22.26 1.62 12.10
CA HIS A 39 -21.73 2.42 10.99
C HIS A 39 -21.74 3.94 11.24
N LYS A 40 -22.75 4.47 11.94
CA LYS A 40 -23.04 5.92 12.05
C LYS A 40 -21.82 6.75 12.46
N ARG A 41 -21.04 6.28 13.45
CA ARG A 41 -19.87 7.02 13.96
C ARG A 41 -18.81 7.18 12.87
N ALA A 42 -18.39 6.09 12.26
CA ALA A 42 -17.40 6.11 11.18
C ALA A 42 -17.92 6.90 9.96
N CYS A 43 -19.19 6.69 9.58
CA CYS A 43 -19.81 7.42 8.48
C CYS A 43 -19.79 8.94 8.70
N THR A 44 -20.12 9.38 9.91
CA THR A 44 -20.15 10.80 10.26
C THR A 44 -18.75 11.40 10.25
N LYS A 45 -17.75 10.68 10.77
CA LYS A 45 -16.35 11.14 10.73
C LYS A 45 -15.89 11.34 9.28
N VAL A 46 -16.04 10.33 8.41
CA VAL A 46 -15.65 10.40 7.00
C VAL A 46 -16.35 11.55 6.29
N LYS A 47 -17.67 11.73 6.51
CA LYS A 47 -18.41 12.83 5.91
C LYS A 47 -17.87 14.20 6.35
N LYS A 48 -17.66 14.40 7.64
CA LYS A 48 -17.15 15.66 8.20
C LYS A 48 -15.72 15.98 7.73
N SER A 49 -14.84 14.98 7.68
CA SER A 49 -13.48 15.20 7.17
C SER A 49 -13.47 15.49 5.67
N ARG A 50 -14.40 14.90 4.89
CA ARG A 50 -14.62 15.27 3.48
C ARG A 50 -15.02 16.74 3.33
N GLU A 51 -16.03 17.16 4.08
CA GLU A 51 -16.51 18.56 4.08
C GLU A 51 -15.40 19.53 4.49
N ASN A 52 -14.58 19.16 5.47
CA ASN A 52 -13.45 19.97 5.91
C ASN A 52 -12.37 20.12 4.83
N TYR A 53 -11.93 19.03 4.19
CA TYR A 53 -10.91 19.16 3.14
C TYR A 53 -11.43 19.99 1.96
N LEU A 54 -12.69 19.80 1.55
CA LEU A 54 -13.30 20.56 0.46
C LEU A 54 -13.42 22.06 0.79
N LYS A 55 -13.71 22.38 2.06
CA LYS A 55 -13.72 23.76 2.54
C LYS A 55 -12.32 24.38 2.46
N GLU A 56 -11.29 23.68 2.93
CA GLU A 56 -9.91 24.18 2.84
C GLU A 56 -9.43 24.28 1.39
N GLU A 57 -9.81 23.34 0.52
CA GLU A 57 -9.55 23.40 -0.92
C GLU A 57 -10.21 24.62 -1.57
N ALA A 58 -11.47 24.90 -1.24
CA ALA A 58 -12.19 26.05 -1.80
C ALA A 58 -11.54 27.39 -1.41
N LYS A 59 -10.97 27.50 -0.19
CA LYS A 59 -10.24 28.72 0.22
C LYS A 59 -9.03 28.99 -0.67
N ILE A 60 -8.31 27.94 -1.06
CA ILE A 60 -7.10 28.08 -1.88
C ILE A 60 -7.37 28.11 -3.38
N ARG A 61 -8.49 27.55 -3.84
CA ARG A 61 -8.89 27.60 -5.25
C ARG A 61 -9.61 28.88 -5.65
N ASN A 62 -10.36 29.49 -4.73
CA ASN A 62 -11.17 30.68 -5.01
C ASN A 62 -10.48 31.98 -4.58
N ALA A 63 -9.22 31.92 -4.14
CA ALA A 63 -8.44 33.13 -3.91
C ALA A 63 -7.99 33.68 -5.27
N GLU A 64 -8.36 34.92 -5.57
CA GLU A 64 -7.98 35.60 -6.82
C GLU A 64 -6.46 35.80 -6.87
N GLU A 65 -5.86 36.26 -5.77
CA GLU A 65 -4.42 36.25 -5.51
C GLU A 65 -4.21 36.12 -4.00
N PHE A 66 -3.30 35.25 -3.56
CA PHE A 66 -2.79 35.29 -2.18
C PHE A 66 -1.77 36.42 -2.06
N GLY A 67 -1.52 36.93 -0.84
CA GLY A 67 -0.71 38.14 -0.62
C GLY A 67 0.72 38.13 -1.19
N TRP A 68 1.21 36.97 -1.64
CA TRP A 68 2.51 36.79 -2.29
C TRP A 68 2.43 36.44 -3.80
N GLY A 69 1.26 36.61 -4.43
CA GLY A 69 1.08 36.50 -5.89
C GLY A 69 1.17 35.07 -6.47
N TRP A 70 1.05 34.02 -5.65
CA TRP A 70 1.05 32.64 -6.16
C TRP A 70 -0.34 32.20 -6.61
N THR A 71 -0.41 31.33 -7.63
CA THR A 71 -1.62 30.67 -8.13
C THR A 71 -1.59 29.16 -7.83
N TRP A 72 -2.74 28.47 -7.93
CA TRP A 72 -2.80 27.02 -7.75
C TRP A 72 -1.78 26.29 -8.65
N GLU A 73 -1.68 26.71 -9.92
CA GLU A 73 -0.78 26.14 -10.90
C GLU A 73 0.69 26.36 -10.53
N SER A 74 1.07 27.59 -10.15
CA SER A 74 2.45 27.90 -9.76
C SER A 74 2.85 27.28 -8.41
N ALA A 75 1.87 26.94 -7.56
CA ALA A 75 2.10 26.35 -6.26
C ALA A 75 2.39 24.85 -6.31
N GLN A 76 2.04 24.13 -7.38
CA GLN A 76 2.25 22.68 -7.48
C GLN A 76 3.72 22.31 -7.28
N GLY A 77 3.98 21.22 -6.56
CA GLY A 77 5.32 20.86 -6.09
C GLY A 77 5.76 21.58 -4.80
N HIS A 78 5.22 22.76 -4.52
CA HIS A 78 5.63 23.65 -3.42
C HIS A 78 4.60 23.80 -2.29
N PHE A 79 3.52 23.00 -2.26
CA PHE A 79 2.41 23.17 -1.30
C PHE A 79 2.83 23.13 0.17
N TRP A 80 3.95 22.50 0.51
CA TRP A 80 4.43 22.53 1.89
C TRP A 80 5.25 23.79 2.22
N GLY A 81 5.93 24.37 1.24
CA GLY A 81 6.66 25.63 1.40
C GLY A 81 5.73 26.82 1.59
N ILE A 82 4.57 26.79 0.94
CA ILE A 82 3.52 27.82 1.04
C ILE A 82 2.69 27.56 2.31
N VAL A 83 2.63 28.53 3.22
CA VAL A 83 2.02 28.35 4.54
C VAL A 83 0.50 28.17 4.43
N GLU A 84 -0.12 28.92 3.52
CA GLU A 84 -1.56 28.98 3.28
C GLU A 84 -2.14 27.66 2.75
N THR A 85 -1.34 26.84 2.05
CA THR A 85 -1.76 25.54 1.52
C THR A 85 -1.64 24.39 2.53
N ARG A 86 -0.97 24.60 3.66
CA ARG A 86 -0.73 23.53 4.65
C ARG A 86 -2.00 23.03 5.31
N ASP A 87 -2.96 23.90 5.58
CA ASP A 87 -4.22 23.51 6.22
C ASP A 87 -5.05 22.61 5.29
N TYR A 88 -5.04 22.88 3.99
CA TYR A 88 -5.61 21.99 2.98
C TYR A 88 -4.90 20.64 2.94
N MET A 89 -3.56 20.62 2.89
CA MET A 89 -2.79 19.36 2.86
C MET A 89 -3.06 18.50 4.10
N ARG A 90 -3.08 19.11 5.29
CA ARG A 90 -3.43 18.43 6.55
C ARG A 90 -4.87 17.93 6.55
N ALA A 91 -5.83 18.74 6.12
CA ALA A 91 -7.22 18.35 6.04
C ALA A 91 -7.45 17.18 5.07
N ARG A 92 -6.76 17.19 3.92
CA ARG A 92 -6.81 16.12 2.92
C ARG A 92 -6.19 14.82 3.44
N TYR A 93 -5.04 14.88 4.12
CA TYR A 93 -4.45 13.69 4.75
C TYR A 93 -5.35 13.10 5.84
N ASN A 94 -5.90 13.96 6.72
CA ASN A 94 -6.82 13.54 7.77
C ASN A 94 -8.10 12.88 7.20
N TYR A 95 -8.56 13.30 6.02
CA TYR A 95 -9.63 12.60 5.32
C TYR A 95 -9.22 11.18 4.91
N CYS A 96 -8.01 10.99 4.37
CA CYS A 96 -7.47 9.66 4.05
C CYS A 96 -7.35 8.78 5.30
N ASP A 97 -6.79 9.30 6.38
CA ASP A 97 -6.58 8.57 7.63
C ASP A 97 -7.91 8.08 8.23
N ILE A 98 -8.90 8.97 8.32
CA ILE A 98 -10.26 8.63 8.78
C ILE A 98 -10.95 7.64 7.83
N MET A 99 -10.71 7.73 6.52
CA MET A 99 -11.23 6.73 5.57
C MET A 99 -10.61 5.36 5.80
N LEU A 100 -9.31 5.28 6.08
CA LEU A 100 -8.60 4.02 6.32
C LEU A 100 -9.03 3.33 7.63
N GLU A 101 -9.63 4.06 8.59
CA GLU A 101 -10.36 3.44 9.72
C GLU A 101 -11.55 2.56 9.23
N VAL A 102 -12.07 2.82 8.03
CA VAL A 102 -13.15 2.04 7.40
C VAL A 102 -12.54 0.99 6.47
N ASP A 103 -12.31 -0.19 7.03
CA ASP A 103 -11.59 -1.30 6.39
C ASP A 103 -12.29 -1.90 5.16
N THR A 104 -12.24 -1.17 4.04
CA THR A 104 -12.93 -1.47 2.78
C THR A 104 -12.05 -1.16 1.59
N VAL A 105 -12.21 -1.90 0.48
CA VAL A 105 -11.42 -1.68 -0.73
C VAL A 105 -11.59 -0.27 -1.29
N ASP A 106 -12.80 0.30 -1.28
CA ASP A 106 -13.05 1.66 -1.76
C ASP A 106 -12.37 2.74 -0.90
N ALA A 107 -12.26 2.52 0.42
CA ALA A 107 -11.51 3.44 1.27
C ALA A 107 -10.02 3.42 0.93
N VAL A 108 -9.45 2.22 0.72
CA VAL A 108 -8.04 2.06 0.33
C VAL A 108 -7.79 2.66 -1.06
N GLU A 109 -8.63 2.36 -2.05
CA GLU A 109 -8.54 2.91 -3.42
C GLU A 109 -8.56 4.44 -3.40
N LYS A 110 -9.56 5.04 -2.75
CA LYS A 110 -9.68 6.50 -2.67
C LYS A 110 -8.51 7.13 -1.91
N SER A 111 -8.08 6.54 -0.79
CA SER A 111 -6.93 7.06 -0.05
C SER A 111 -5.66 7.03 -0.92
N VAL A 112 -5.43 5.98 -1.71
CA VAL A 112 -4.32 5.93 -2.67
C VAL A 112 -4.44 7.04 -3.72
N GLU A 113 -5.62 7.27 -4.30
CA GLU A 113 -5.85 8.38 -5.23
C GLU A 113 -5.49 9.73 -4.60
N HIS A 114 -5.97 9.99 -3.38
CA HIS A 114 -5.62 11.21 -2.66
C HIS A 114 -4.12 11.30 -2.32
N HIS A 115 -3.46 10.19 -1.97
CA HIS A 115 -2.02 10.16 -1.72
C HIS A 115 -1.22 10.57 -2.96
N PHE A 116 -1.53 10.00 -4.13
CA PHE A 116 -0.84 10.37 -5.37
C PHE A 116 -1.05 11.83 -5.74
N GLU A 117 -2.26 12.36 -5.59
CA GLU A 117 -2.53 13.79 -5.81
C GLU A 117 -1.75 14.66 -4.81
N MET A 118 -1.70 14.29 -3.54
CA MET A 118 -0.92 15.02 -2.55
C MET A 118 0.59 14.99 -2.84
N LEU A 119 1.12 13.85 -3.31
CA LEU A 119 2.52 13.73 -3.73
C LEU A 119 2.83 14.57 -4.98
N LYS A 120 1.86 14.86 -5.85
CA LYS A 120 2.05 15.85 -6.93
C LYS A 120 2.14 17.27 -6.39
N LEU A 121 1.33 17.60 -5.38
CA LEU A 121 1.29 18.93 -4.77
C LEU A 121 2.52 19.20 -3.89
N CYS A 122 3.03 18.19 -3.21
CA CYS A 122 4.23 18.23 -2.38
C CYS A 122 5.13 17.03 -2.72
N ARG A 123 6.01 17.22 -3.72
CA ARG A 123 6.85 16.14 -4.25
C ARG A 123 7.91 15.68 -3.25
N SER A 124 8.42 16.59 -2.42
CA SER A 124 9.33 16.28 -1.31
C SER A 124 8.68 15.48 -0.16
N ASP A 125 7.36 15.31 -0.20
CA ASP A 125 6.56 14.57 0.77
C ASP A 125 6.87 14.88 2.24
N ASN A 126 6.73 16.15 2.61
CA ASN A 126 6.98 16.60 3.98
C ASN A 126 5.99 16.04 5.02
N MET A 127 4.94 15.35 4.58
CA MET A 127 3.93 14.73 5.44
C MET A 127 4.14 13.22 5.63
N GLY A 128 5.11 12.60 4.96
CA GLY A 128 5.40 11.17 5.08
C GLY A 128 4.38 10.24 4.42
N ILE A 129 3.64 10.73 3.42
CA ILE A 129 2.62 9.98 2.68
C ILE A 129 3.24 8.79 1.94
N ARG A 130 4.50 8.92 1.50
CA ARG A 130 5.26 7.89 0.80
C ARG A 130 5.49 6.65 1.66
N ASP A 131 5.48 6.77 2.99
CA ASP A 131 5.67 5.63 3.87
C ASP A 131 4.40 4.79 4.02
N VAL A 132 3.21 5.35 3.75
CA VAL A 132 1.93 4.63 3.85
C VAL A 132 1.53 4.03 2.50
N THR A 133 1.75 4.78 1.42
CA THR A 133 1.29 4.47 0.05
C THR A 133 1.63 3.06 -0.46
N PRO A 134 2.86 2.53 -0.35
CA PRO A 134 3.19 1.22 -0.91
C PRO A 134 2.43 0.08 -0.22
N HIS A 135 2.09 0.22 1.07
CA HIS A 135 1.29 -0.77 1.80
C HIS A 135 -0.15 -0.78 1.32
N LEU A 136 -0.73 0.40 1.03
CA LEU A 136 -2.08 0.49 0.47
C LEU A 136 -2.14 -0.12 -0.93
N LEU A 137 -1.13 0.10 -1.77
CA LEU A 137 -1.02 -0.55 -3.08
C LEU A 137 -0.99 -2.09 -2.97
N LEU A 138 -0.28 -2.64 -1.97
CA LEU A 138 -0.26 -4.09 -1.71
C LEU A 138 -1.65 -4.64 -1.31
N ARG A 139 -2.42 -3.90 -0.50
CA ARG A 139 -3.80 -4.28 -0.13
C ARG A 139 -4.72 -4.34 -1.35
N LEU A 140 -4.50 -3.43 -2.31
CA LEU A 140 -5.20 -3.40 -3.59
C LEU A 140 -4.69 -4.45 -4.60
N GLY A 141 -3.67 -5.24 -4.27
CA GLY A 141 -3.09 -6.21 -5.22
C GLY A 141 -2.41 -5.56 -6.42
N ARG A 142 -1.99 -4.29 -6.29
CA ARG A 142 -1.23 -3.55 -7.28
C ARG A 142 0.26 -3.77 -7.02
N ASP A 143 0.68 -5.04 -7.06
CA ASP A 143 2.04 -5.45 -6.67
C ASP A 143 3.12 -4.84 -7.59
N GLN A 144 2.82 -4.70 -8.89
CA GLN A 144 3.70 -3.99 -9.83
C GLN A 144 3.87 -2.51 -9.45
N ASP A 145 2.77 -1.79 -9.20
CA ASP A 145 2.84 -0.37 -8.82
C ASP A 145 3.54 -0.17 -7.48
N THR A 146 3.41 -1.09 -6.53
CA THR A 146 4.18 -1.05 -5.28
C THR A 146 5.68 -1.04 -5.57
N TYR A 147 6.15 -1.90 -6.48
CA TYR A 147 7.57 -1.96 -6.82
C TYR A 147 8.04 -0.71 -7.55
N ASP A 148 7.30 -0.28 -8.57
CA ASP A 148 7.63 0.92 -9.34
C ASP A 148 7.72 2.14 -8.40
N PHE A 149 6.80 2.24 -7.43
CA PHE A 149 6.77 3.30 -6.43
C PHE A 149 8.00 3.24 -5.50
N THR A 150 8.27 2.10 -4.85
CA THR A 150 9.39 2.01 -3.90
C THR A 150 10.75 2.10 -4.61
N LYS A 151 10.86 1.55 -5.83
CA LYS A 151 12.06 1.68 -6.65
C LYS A 151 12.34 3.13 -7.01
N TRP A 152 11.33 3.90 -7.44
CA TRP A 152 11.54 5.31 -7.78
C TRP A 152 12.08 6.11 -6.60
N TRP A 153 11.55 5.91 -5.39
CA TRP A 153 12.07 6.56 -4.19
C TRP A 153 13.47 6.11 -3.82
N ALA A 154 13.82 4.84 -4.03
CA ALA A 154 15.15 4.29 -3.77
C ALA A 154 16.21 4.70 -4.81
N THR A 155 15.79 5.15 -6.00
CA THR A 155 16.69 5.59 -7.09
C THR A 155 16.55 7.09 -7.32
N THR A 156 15.74 7.51 -8.28
CA THR A 156 15.61 8.92 -8.70
C THR A 156 15.23 9.85 -7.54
N GLY A 157 14.29 9.43 -6.68
CA GLY A 157 13.88 10.21 -5.52
C GLY A 157 14.92 10.29 -4.39
N SER A 158 16.04 9.57 -4.50
CA SER A 158 17.18 9.60 -3.58
C SER A 158 18.40 10.32 -4.15
N GLU A 159 18.31 10.87 -5.37
CA GLU A 159 19.37 11.70 -5.96
C GLU A 159 19.50 13.01 -5.18
N SER A 160 20.73 13.37 -4.81
CA SER A 160 21.01 14.52 -3.94
C SER A 160 20.68 15.89 -4.58
N ASP A 161 20.66 15.92 -5.92
CA ASP A 161 20.45 17.10 -6.75
C ASP A 161 19.04 17.15 -7.38
N TYR A 162 18.13 16.26 -6.98
CA TYR A 162 16.75 16.28 -7.46
C TYR A 162 16.00 17.53 -6.99
N ASP A 163 15.58 18.38 -7.94
CA ASP A 163 14.77 19.56 -7.65
C ASP A 163 13.29 19.18 -7.46
N TRP A 164 12.88 19.09 -6.20
CA TRP A 164 11.50 18.80 -5.81
C TRP A 164 10.49 19.86 -6.31
N GLY A 165 10.95 21.08 -6.54
CA GLY A 165 10.14 22.20 -7.03
C GLY A 165 9.92 22.19 -8.54
N ASP A 166 10.86 21.66 -9.31
CA ASP A 166 10.75 21.64 -10.78
C ASP A 166 9.77 20.57 -11.26
N VAL A 167 8.50 20.96 -11.40
CA VAL A 167 7.39 20.10 -11.84
C VAL A 167 7.56 19.54 -13.27
N SER A 168 8.55 20.01 -14.03
CA SER A 168 8.89 19.44 -15.34
C SER A 168 9.71 18.14 -15.22
N LEU A 169 10.40 17.93 -14.09
CA LEU A 169 11.18 16.72 -13.86
C LEU A 169 10.30 15.48 -13.68
N PRO A 170 10.73 14.29 -14.15
CA PRO A 170 9.99 13.05 -13.97
C PRO A 170 9.73 12.73 -12.49
N HIS A 171 8.46 12.52 -12.11
CA HIS A 171 8.05 12.22 -10.75
C HIS A 171 7.16 10.98 -10.70
N LEU A 172 7.55 9.98 -9.90
CA LEU A 172 6.85 8.68 -9.79
C LEU A 172 6.53 8.05 -11.16
N HIS A 173 7.48 8.18 -12.09
CA HIS A 173 7.27 7.89 -13.51
C HIS A 173 7.56 6.44 -13.90
N LEU A 174 8.24 5.67 -13.04
CA LEU A 174 8.57 4.27 -13.31
C LEU A 174 7.28 3.46 -13.52
N LYS A 175 7.30 2.61 -14.55
CA LYS A 175 6.18 1.74 -14.91
C LYS A 175 6.65 0.42 -15.50
N GLY A 176 6.20 -0.69 -14.89
CA GLY A 176 6.49 -2.03 -15.39
C GLY A 176 7.94 -2.46 -15.17
N GLU A 177 8.57 -1.95 -14.11
CA GLU A 177 9.93 -2.33 -13.75
C GLU A 177 10.02 -3.82 -13.40
N ASN A 178 11.20 -4.41 -13.54
CA ASN A 178 11.39 -5.84 -13.31
C ASN A 178 11.28 -6.18 -11.81
N VAL A 179 10.08 -6.50 -11.33
CA VAL A 179 9.82 -6.83 -9.92
C VAL A 179 10.60 -8.06 -9.42
N LEU A 180 11.13 -8.91 -10.30
CA LEU A 180 11.94 -10.07 -9.92
C LEU A 180 13.43 -9.77 -9.80
N GLU A 181 13.88 -8.57 -10.22
CA GLU A 181 15.28 -8.18 -10.15
C GLU A 181 15.82 -8.15 -8.71
N ALA A 182 17.14 -8.22 -8.61
CA ALA A 182 17.82 -8.15 -7.32
C ALA A 182 17.62 -6.76 -6.69
N VAL A 183 17.32 -6.75 -5.39
CA VAL A 183 17.16 -5.52 -4.63
C VAL A 183 18.46 -5.19 -3.92
N ASP A 184 18.98 -3.99 -4.12
CA ASP A 184 20.02 -3.43 -3.26
C ASP A 184 19.37 -2.79 -2.03
N VAL A 185 19.42 -3.51 -0.91
CA VAL A 185 18.81 -3.05 0.35
C VAL A 185 19.40 -1.74 0.88
N LYS A 186 20.61 -1.37 0.45
CA LYS A 186 21.25 -0.10 0.86
C LYS A 186 20.60 1.12 0.22
N GLN A 187 19.89 0.95 -0.89
CA GLN A 187 19.18 2.04 -1.57
C GLN A 187 17.87 2.41 -0.85
N PHE A 188 17.35 1.53 0.02
CA PHE A 188 16.13 1.79 0.78
C PHE A 188 16.45 2.50 2.09
N SER A 189 16.41 3.82 2.07
CA SER A 189 16.58 4.66 3.27
C SER A 189 15.38 4.58 4.23
N SER A 190 14.18 4.27 3.73
CA SER A 190 12.96 4.12 4.54
C SER A 190 12.76 2.70 5.06
N LEU A 191 12.56 2.56 6.37
CA LEU A 191 12.08 1.33 7.01
C LEU A 191 10.79 0.84 6.37
N SER A 192 9.85 1.76 6.12
CA SER A 192 8.53 1.44 5.59
C SER A 192 8.60 0.84 4.19
N HIS A 193 9.45 1.42 3.32
CA HIS A 193 9.65 0.90 1.96
C HIS A 193 10.35 -0.46 1.97
N SER A 194 11.30 -0.67 2.89
CA SER A 194 11.96 -1.96 3.08
C SER A 194 10.96 -3.05 3.51
N VAL A 195 10.06 -2.73 4.45
CA VAL A 195 8.99 -3.63 4.90
C VAL A 195 7.98 -3.92 3.79
N ALA A 196 7.57 -2.91 3.01
CA ALA A 196 6.68 -3.11 1.86
C ALA A 196 7.31 -4.02 0.80
N THR A 197 8.58 -3.76 0.47
CA THR A 197 9.34 -4.53 -0.53
C THR A 197 9.56 -5.97 -0.06
N ALA A 198 9.79 -6.19 1.25
CA ALA A 198 9.86 -7.54 1.82
C ALA A 198 8.54 -8.31 1.62
N LEU A 199 7.39 -7.70 1.94
CA LEU A 199 6.09 -8.32 1.75
C LEU A 199 5.81 -8.62 0.27
N LEU A 200 6.14 -7.69 -0.62
CA LEU A 200 6.02 -7.87 -2.07
C LEU A 200 6.82 -9.10 -2.55
N LYS A 201 8.11 -9.20 -2.19
CA LYS A 201 8.95 -10.35 -2.59
C LYS A 201 8.45 -11.66 -2.01
N ILE A 202 7.90 -11.64 -0.78
CA ILE A 202 7.25 -12.79 -0.15
C ILE A 202 6.01 -13.23 -0.95
N ARG A 203 5.14 -12.28 -1.36
CA ARG A 203 3.95 -12.56 -2.18
C ARG A 203 4.32 -13.24 -3.50
N LEU A 204 5.34 -12.72 -4.20
CA LEU A 204 5.86 -13.32 -5.43
C LEU A 204 6.39 -14.74 -5.19
N PHE A 205 7.18 -14.94 -4.14
CA PHE A 205 7.71 -16.27 -3.81
C PHE A 205 6.58 -17.27 -3.53
N MET A 206 5.56 -16.85 -2.78
CA MET A 206 4.42 -17.69 -2.45
C MET A 206 3.60 -18.04 -3.70
N ASP A 207 3.38 -17.09 -4.62
CA ASP A 207 2.66 -17.37 -5.86
C ASP A 207 3.41 -18.37 -6.74
N LEU A 208 4.71 -18.20 -6.95
CA LEU A 208 5.51 -19.16 -7.73
C LEU A 208 5.52 -20.56 -7.09
N ARG A 209 5.65 -20.61 -5.75
CA ARG A 209 5.56 -21.86 -5.00
C ARG A 209 4.19 -22.53 -5.18
N ASP A 210 3.12 -21.76 -5.03
CA ASP A 210 1.76 -22.30 -5.04
C ASP A 210 1.35 -22.75 -6.45
N VAL A 211 1.78 -22.04 -7.51
CA VAL A 211 1.61 -22.48 -8.92
C VAL A 211 2.33 -23.81 -9.15
N ARG A 212 3.59 -23.93 -8.71
CA ARG A 212 4.36 -25.17 -8.86
C ARG A 212 3.76 -26.33 -8.06
N ASN A 213 3.27 -26.07 -6.86
CA ASN A 213 2.60 -27.07 -6.03
C ASN A 213 1.31 -27.55 -6.69
N ALA A 214 0.51 -26.65 -7.27
CA ALA A 214 -0.69 -27.00 -8.02
C ALA A 214 -0.35 -27.87 -9.23
N ASP A 215 0.68 -27.51 -10.00
CA ASP A 215 1.14 -28.27 -11.16
C ASP A 215 1.57 -29.70 -10.77
N HIS A 216 2.36 -29.85 -9.69
CA HIS A 216 2.81 -31.14 -9.23
C HIS A 216 1.68 -32.01 -8.67
N ALA A 217 0.80 -31.44 -7.85
CA ALA A 217 -0.27 -32.17 -7.19
C ALA A 217 -1.38 -32.60 -8.15
N LEU A 218 -1.69 -31.74 -9.14
CA LEU A 218 -2.81 -31.97 -10.07
C LEU A 218 -2.36 -32.60 -11.39
N GLY A 219 -1.11 -32.41 -11.80
CA GLY A 219 -0.57 -32.93 -13.07
C GLY A 219 -0.57 -34.45 -13.17
N VAL A 220 -0.58 -35.16 -12.04
CA VAL A 220 -0.73 -36.61 -11.98
C VAL A 220 -2.18 -37.10 -12.04
N ALA A 221 -3.15 -36.24 -11.69
CA ALA A 221 -4.54 -36.62 -11.50
C ALA A 221 -5.50 -36.07 -12.56
N LEU A 222 -5.15 -34.97 -13.22
CA LEU A 222 -6.04 -34.23 -14.13
C LEU A 222 -5.40 -34.02 -15.50
N PRO A 223 -6.21 -33.92 -16.57
CA PRO A 223 -5.73 -33.51 -17.89
C PRO A 223 -5.03 -32.15 -17.85
N ARG A 224 -4.00 -31.98 -18.68
CA ARG A 224 -3.16 -30.77 -18.71
C ARG A 224 -3.96 -29.48 -18.86
N GLU A 225 -5.01 -29.49 -19.68
CA GLU A 225 -5.89 -28.33 -19.89
C GLU A 225 -6.57 -27.87 -18.60
N ILE A 226 -7.06 -28.82 -17.77
CA ILE A 226 -7.70 -28.51 -16.50
C ILE A 226 -6.67 -27.98 -15.49
N VAL A 227 -5.48 -28.58 -15.46
CA VAL A 227 -4.37 -28.11 -14.61
C VAL A 227 -3.98 -26.67 -14.99
N ASP A 228 -3.85 -26.38 -16.28
CA ASP A 228 -3.55 -25.03 -16.78
C ASP A 228 -4.66 -24.03 -16.44
N MET A 229 -5.94 -24.41 -16.54
CA MET A 229 -7.06 -23.57 -16.09
C MET A 229 -6.97 -23.23 -14.60
N ILE A 230 -6.62 -24.21 -13.75
CA ILE A 230 -6.48 -24.01 -12.31
C ILE A 230 -5.27 -23.12 -12.02
N LYS A 231 -4.08 -23.42 -12.60
CA LYS A 231 -2.86 -22.62 -12.42
C LYS A 231 -3.06 -21.15 -12.78
N ASN A 232 -3.86 -20.85 -13.81
CA ASN A 232 -4.19 -19.47 -14.18
C ASN A 232 -4.97 -18.69 -13.11
N ARG A 233 -5.51 -19.35 -12.10
CA ARG A 233 -6.27 -18.74 -10.98
C ARG A 233 -5.54 -18.80 -9.64
N VAL A 234 -4.38 -19.47 -9.57
CA VAL A 234 -3.59 -19.63 -8.35
C VAL A 234 -2.88 -18.34 -7.93
N PRO A 235 -2.22 -17.57 -8.82
CA PRO A 235 -1.52 -16.35 -8.44
C PRO A 235 -2.44 -15.32 -7.80
N ARG A 236 -1.94 -14.67 -6.75
CA ARG A 236 -2.60 -13.56 -6.05
C ARG A 236 -2.09 -12.20 -6.51
N THR A 237 -0.84 -12.14 -6.95
CA THR A 237 -0.18 -10.95 -7.48
C THR A 237 -0.51 -10.75 -8.95
N ASP A 238 -0.70 -9.49 -9.36
CA ASP A 238 -0.85 -9.10 -10.76
C ASP A 238 0.39 -9.47 -11.60
N VAL A 239 1.59 -9.39 -11.00
CA VAL A 239 2.87 -9.75 -11.62
C VAL A 239 2.92 -11.22 -12.07
N VAL A 240 2.71 -12.18 -11.15
CA VAL A 240 2.79 -13.61 -11.51
C VAL A 240 1.59 -14.02 -12.38
N ALA A 241 0.40 -13.44 -12.14
CA ALA A 241 -0.78 -13.69 -12.96
C ALA A 241 -0.59 -13.30 -14.44
N ALA A 242 0.23 -12.27 -14.72
CA ALA A 242 0.55 -11.83 -16.08
C ALA A 242 1.59 -12.72 -16.79
N ARG A 243 2.38 -13.50 -16.04
CA ARG A 243 3.49 -14.31 -16.58
C ARG A 243 3.05 -15.68 -17.07
N ARG A 244 2.33 -15.71 -18.19
CA ARG A 244 1.81 -16.94 -18.83
C ARG A 244 2.89 -17.97 -19.13
N ASP A 245 4.11 -17.53 -19.40
CA ASP A 245 5.29 -18.40 -19.56
C ASP A 245 5.57 -19.21 -18.29
N LEU A 246 5.57 -18.57 -17.11
CA LEU A 246 5.83 -19.21 -15.82
C LEU A 246 4.68 -20.12 -15.37
N LEU A 247 3.44 -19.82 -15.80
CA LEU A 247 2.27 -20.64 -15.47
C LEU A 247 2.20 -21.93 -16.31
N LYS A 248 2.69 -21.88 -17.56
CA LYS A 248 2.72 -23.04 -18.48
C LYS A 248 3.87 -23.98 -18.18
N ASP A 249 5.06 -23.43 -17.93
CA ASP A 249 6.27 -24.19 -17.59
C ASP A 249 6.74 -23.83 -16.18
N THR A 250 6.31 -24.64 -15.21
CA THR A 250 6.64 -24.40 -13.81
C THR A 250 8.10 -24.73 -13.48
N ALA A 251 8.85 -25.42 -14.34
CA ALA A 251 10.27 -25.67 -14.11
C ALA A 251 11.07 -24.35 -14.11
N GLY A 252 10.67 -23.38 -14.94
CA GLY A 252 11.25 -22.03 -15.00
C GLY A 252 11.09 -21.21 -13.72
N THR A 253 10.18 -21.61 -12.81
CA THR A 253 9.98 -20.94 -11.52
C THR A 253 11.08 -21.25 -10.50
N VAL A 254 11.79 -22.38 -10.64
CA VAL A 254 12.73 -22.85 -9.61
C VAL A 254 13.89 -21.89 -9.37
N PRO A 255 14.59 -21.36 -10.41
CA PRO A 255 15.64 -20.37 -10.22
C PRO A 255 15.09 -19.08 -9.59
N LEU A 256 13.94 -18.60 -10.07
CA LEU A 256 13.30 -17.38 -9.57
C LEU A 256 12.95 -17.50 -8.08
N MET A 257 12.38 -18.63 -7.66
CA MET A 257 12.09 -18.90 -6.25
C MET A 257 13.35 -18.90 -5.39
N ARG A 258 14.46 -19.47 -5.89
CA ARG A 258 15.74 -19.49 -5.17
C ARG A 258 16.30 -18.08 -5.00
N ASP A 259 16.19 -17.25 -6.02
CA ASP A 259 16.69 -15.87 -5.95
C ASP A 259 15.78 -14.99 -5.09
N LEU A 260 14.46 -15.15 -5.18
CA LEU A 260 13.52 -14.51 -4.25
C LEU A 260 13.79 -14.90 -2.80
N GLN A 261 14.10 -16.16 -2.49
CA GLN A 261 14.49 -16.56 -1.13
C GLN A 261 15.74 -15.82 -0.64
N LYS A 262 16.76 -15.65 -1.50
CA LYS A 262 17.96 -14.87 -1.15
C LYS A 262 17.60 -13.40 -0.92
N GLN A 263 16.78 -12.81 -1.79
CA GLN A 263 16.34 -11.42 -1.67
C GLN A 263 15.52 -11.20 -0.38
N ILE A 264 14.56 -12.08 -0.08
CA ILE A 264 13.75 -12.04 1.14
C ILE A 264 14.65 -12.11 2.37
N ARG A 265 15.64 -13.01 2.40
CA ARG A 265 16.60 -13.07 3.53
C ARG A 265 17.36 -11.76 3.69
N LYS A 266 17.88 -11.18 2.61
CA LYS A 266 18.57 -9.88 2.64
C LYS A 266 17.68 -8.78 3.20
N LEU A 267 16.44 -8.68 2.72
CA LEU A 267 15.46 -7.70 3.18
C LEU A 267 15.08 -7.90 4.65
N VAL A 268 14.88 -9.15 5.09
CA VAL A 268 14.58 -9.47 6.49
C VAL A 268 15.71 -9.05 7.42
N VAL A 269 16.96 -9.34 7.04
CA VAL A 269 18.14 -8.91 7.80
C VAL A 269 18.25 -7.38 7.82
N SER A 270 18.14 -6.73 6.66
CA SER A 270 18.24 -5.27 6.56
C SER A 270 17.17 -4.54 7.37
N VAL A 271 15.92 -5.01 7.37
CA VAL A 271 14.85 -4.45 8.22
C VAL A 271 15.19 -4.61 9.71
N ALA A 272 15.76 -5.74 10.11
CA ALA A 272 16.16 -5.98 11.50
C ALA A 272 17.33 -5.08 11.94
N GLU A 273 18.27 -4.81 11.04
CA GLU A 273 19.40 -3.90 11.25
C GLU A 273 18.93 -2.44 11.31
N HIS A 274 17.98 -2.06 10.45
CA HIS A 274 17.39 -0.71 10.44
C HIS A 274 16.55 -0.47 11.71
N ASN A 275 15.72 -1.44 12.10
CA ASN A 275 14.91 -1.34 13.31
C ASN A 275 14.68 -2.71 13.96
N LYS A 276 15.35 -2.93 15.09
CA LYS A 276 15.33 -4.21 15.83
C LYS A 276 13.96 -4.63 16.37
N TYR A 277 12.98 -3.72 16.45
CA TYR A 277 11.65 -4.00 16.99
C TYR A 277 10.64 -4.41 15.90
N MET A 278 10.91 -4.08 14.64
CA MET A 278 9.95 -4.20 13.54
C MET A 278 9.39 -5.62 13.39
N TRP A 279 10.28 -6.63 13.35
CA TRP A 279 9.83 -8.01 13.21
C TRP A 279 9.10 -8.53 14.44
N THR A 280 9.49 -8.13 15.65
CA THR A 280 8.75 -8.53 16.87
C THR A 280 7.29 -8.10 16.77
N HIS A 281 7.04 -6.89 16.28
CA HIS A 281 5.69 -6.34 16.11
C HIS A 281 4.90 -6.99 14.98
N ILE A 282 5.51 -7.21 13.81
CA ILE A 282 4.85 -7.90 12.69
C ILE A 282 4.51 -9.35 13.06
N LEU A 283 5.40 -10.04 13.79
CA LEU A 283 5.24 -11.44 14.17
C LEU A 283 4.29 -11.62 15.38
N ASN A 284 4.09 -10.58 16.18
CA ASN A 284 3.20 -10.56 17.34
C ASN A 284 2.46 -9.21 17.43
N PRO A 285 1.36 -9.03 16.68
CA PRO A 285 0.71 -7.73 16.50
C PRO A 285 -0.16 -7.28 17.69
N ALA A 286 0.13 -7.74 18.91
CA ALA A 286 -0.57 -7.28 20.13
C ALA A 286 -0.46 -5.75 20.34
N SER A 287 0.52 -5.11 19.69
CA SER A 287 0.77 -3.67 19.73
C SER A 287 0.10 -2.88 18.60
N PHE A 288 -0.66 -3.52 17.69
CA PHE A 288 -1.39 -2.80 16.64
C PHE A 288 -2.41 -1.84 17.26
N GLY A 289 -2.40 -0.57 16.81
CA GLY A 289 -3.24 0.50 17.36
C GLY A 289 -2.72 1.19 18.61
N GLN A 290 -1.49 0.88 19.10
CA GLN A 290 -0.98 1.45 20.36
C GLN A 290 -0.20 2.78 20.25
N ALA A 291 0.05 3.38 19.07
CA ALA A 291 0.61 4.74 19.00
C ALA A 291 0.44 5.42 17.63
N MET A 292 -0.08 6.66 17.60
CA MET A 292 -0.03 7.55 16.42
C MET A 292 0.48 8.98 16.72
N ASN A 293 0.86 9.29 17.97
CA ASN A 293 1.18 10.67 18.36
C ASN A 293 2.50 10.86 19.14
N SER A 294 3.32 9.81 19.27
CA SER A 294 4.63 9.94 19.92
C SER A 294 5.68 10.37 18.89
N PRO A 295 6.53 11.36 19.20
CA PRO A 295 7.73 11.61 18.42
C PRO A 295 8.55 10.33 18.31
N TYR A 296 9.16 10.10 17.15
CA TYR A 296 10.04 8.96 16.92
C TYR A 296 11.41 9.44 16.47
N SER A 297 12.40 8.57 16.63
CA SER A 297 13.70 8.67 15.96
C SER A 297 13.96 7.44 15.11
N MET A 298 14.83 7.54 14.11
CA MET A 298 15.20 6.39 13.27
C MET A 298 15.76 5.25 14.14
N GLY A 299 15.24 4.04 13.95
CA GLY A 299 15.57 2.84 14.74
C GLY A 299 14.87 2.73 16.10
N SER A 300 14.02 3.69 16.48
CA SER A 300 13.30 3.69 17.75
C SER A 300 12.14 2.68 17.80
N HIS A 301 11.62 2.45 19.00
CA HIS A 301 10.44 1.61 19.17
C HIS A 301 9.19 2.28 18.58
N GLU A 302 9.09 3.60 18.74
CA GLU A 302 8.01 4.45 18.26
C GLU A 302 7.93 4.44 16.73
N GLU A 303 9.08 4.46 16.04
CA GLU A 303 9.14 4.30 14.58
C GLU A 303 8.56 2.95 14.14
N ALA A 304 8.92 1.88 14.84
CA ALA A 304 8.42 0.54 14.52
C ALA A 304 6.90 0.43 14.72
N LEU A 305 6.35 1.07 15.76
CA LEU A 305 4.90 1.14 15.97
C LEU A 305 4.21 1.97 14.87
N LEU A 306 4.82 3.09 14.46
CA LEU A 306 4.29 3.91 13.37
C LEU A 306 4.22 3.11 12.06
N VAL A 307 5.32 2.47 11.66
CA VAL A 307 5.38 1.63 10.46
C VAL A 307 4.46 0.41 10.59
N LEU A 308 4.30 -0.16 11.78
CA LEU A 308 3.35 -1.25 12.04
C LEU A 308 1.92 -0.81 11.71
N ASN A 309 1.49 0.39 12.14
CA ASN A 309 0.15 0.90 11.82
C ASN A 309 -0.07 1.03 10.30
N TYR A 310 0.97 1.40 9.55
CA TYR A 310 0.88 1.53 8.09
C TYR A 310 0.80 0.18 7.38
N CYS A 311 1.65 -0.77 7.78
CA CYS A 311 1.85 -2.00 7.02
C CYS A 311 0.97 -3.17 7.48
N TYR A 312 0.55 -3.20 8.75
CA TYR A 312 -0.09 -4.38 9.35
C TYR A 312 -1.28 -4.92 8.54
N PRO A 313 -2.23 -4.09 8.04
CA PRO A 313 -3.33 -4.60 7.24
C PRO A 313 -2.87 -5.38 6.00
N ALA A 314 -1.84 -4.91 5.29
CA ALA A 314 -1.31 -5.61 4.11
C ALA A 314 -0.69 -6.98 4.46
N TRP A 315 0.01 -7.06 5.60
CA TRP A 315 0.57 -8.30 6.12
C TRP A 315 -0.51 -9.28 6.58
N ALA A 316 -1.52 -8.79 7.31
CA ALA A 316 -2.66 -9.59 7.77
C ALA A 316 -3.48 -10.14 6.60
N GLU A 317 -3.63 -9.36 5.53
CA GLU A 317 -4.27 -9.76 4.27
C GLU A 317 -3.42 -10.72 3.41
N THR A 318 -2.20 -11.05 3.85
CA THR A 318 -1.31 -12.01 3.17
C THR A 318 -1.02 -13.23 4.07
N PRO A 319 -1.97 -14.19 4.20
CA PRO A 319 -1.78 -15.39 5.01
C PRO A 319 -0.56 -16.20 4.58
N GLY A 320 0.29 -16.61 5.53
CA GLY A 320 1.51 -17.36 5.25
C GLY A 320 2.78 -16.50 5.12
N SER A 321 2.65 -15.17 5.06
CA SER A 321 3.79 -14.25 4.94
C SER A 321 4.71 -14.29 6.16
N VAL A 322 4.13 -14.34 7.36
CA VAL A 322 4.81 -14.44 8.65
C VAL A 322 5.67 -15.71 8.74
N GLU A 323 5.17 -16.84 8.24
CA GLU A 323 5.92 -18.11 8.20
C GLU A 323 7.14 -18.03 7.28
N VAL A 324 7.04 -17.30 6.17
CA VAL A 324 8.16 -17.06 5.26
C VAL A 324 9.23 -16.23 5.94
N VAL A 325 8.86 -15.17 6.67
CA VAL A 325 9.80 -14.35 7.47
C VAL A 325 10.49 -15.20 8.53
N LYS A 326 9.73 -15.98 9.32
CA LYS A 326 10.29 -16.88 10.35
C LYS A 326 11.31 -17.87 9.77
N ARG A 327 11.07 -18.38 8.56
CA ARG A 327 12.03 -19.28 7.87
C ARG A 327 13.24 -18.53 7.32
N ALA A 328 13.07 -17.30 6.86
CA ALA A 328 14.16 -16.47 6.35
C ALA A 328 15.10 -15.99 7.48
N GLY A 329 14.57 -15.73 8.67
CA GLY A 329 15.34 -15.28 9.84
C GLY A 329 16.07 -16.39 10.61
N ARG A 330 15.79 -17.68 10.35
CA ARG A 330 16.56 -18.79 10.91
C ARG A 330 17.93 -18.83 10.24
N ARG A 331 19.00 -18.61 11.01
CA ARG A 331 20.38 -18.92 10.58
C ARG A 331 20.41 -20.42 10.24
N THR A 332 20.69 -20.74 8.98
CA THR A 332 21.03 -22.11 8.55
C THR A 332 22.37 -22.52 9.14
#